data_AF-A0AAV1ZU18-F1
#
_entry.id   AF-A0AAV1ZU18-F1
#
_cell.length_a   1.000
_cell.length_b   1.000
_cell.length_c   1.000
_cell.angle_alpha   90.00
_cell.angle_beta   90.00
_cell.angle_gamma   90.00
#
_symmetry.space_group_name_H-M   'P 1'
#
loop_
_entity.id
_entity.type
_entity.pdbx_description
1 polymer ?
#
loop_
_entity_poly.entity_id
_entity_poly.type
_entity_poly.pdbx_seq_one_letter_code
_entity_poly.pdbx_strand_id
1 'polypeptide(L)'
;MAFNECANTAQRFELVQEFYDPTYMYFKNHEVSSLNELLEKEPGKKPSIIKRMKEELMKMLDKSVIKHSIVHHVLYQFMVHADPASKSEMIEAVRDVVPEILHTKDGSRVGMHCVWYGTLKDRKSIIKSMKTFVTKIAMEEHGHMVLLALFHCFDDTVFLEKHIIKELINHLVKISENSGEKKKIDRKGKEVTHREKKEETDGEEGVKKDEDEKTKTDETDREEQDNKCRRDLLPEFLQNIHAKRVLIYLLNPKDLHYIQPDVINILKQGDDNSTSKKDPEIRQSELKAVIVGPLLNLIASNIERFYTNNAFCLFTIVILQHTVGNRRNAFKAIADLVAEPYTPENKNIHPIEHSGSHFMYKKLIVQDKDESKDDVKFSEVLIETVPQMVFKSWMECNRGAFLLVSCLKQEYRLLSQELRKN
;
A
#
# COMPACT_ATOMS: atom_id res chain seq x y z
N MET A 1 -2.92 -8.05 -25.37
CA MET A 1 -2.14 -9.30 -25.50
C MET A 1 -0.89 -9.07 -26.36
N ALA A 2 -0.98 -8.86 -27.68
CA ALA A 2 0.21 -8.79 -28.57
C ALA A 2 1.39 -7.90 -28.09
N PHE A 3 1.14 -6.63 -27.71
CA PHE A 3 2.21 -5.69 -27.34
C PHE A 3 2.98 -6.08 -26.05
N ASN A 4 2.28 -6.52 -25.00
CA ASN A 4 2.91 -6.84 -23.71
C ASN A 4 3.33 -8.31 -23.58
N GLU A 5 2.55 -9.23 -24.12
CA GLU A 5 2.68 -10.67 -23.87
C GLU A 5 3.45 -11.41 -24.97
N CYS A 6 3.45 -10.90 -26.20
CA CYS A 6 4.04 -11.58 -27.36
C CYS A 6 5.27 -10.86 -27.93
N ALA A 7 5.25 -9.52 -27.94
CA ALA A 7 6.28 -8.72 -28.61
C ALA A 7 7.54 -8.54 -27.74
N ASN A 8 8.71 -8.80 -28.34
CA ASN A 8 10.01 -8.41 -27.79
C ASN A 8 10.24 -6.89 -27.93
N THR A 9 11.36 -6.38 -27.39
CA THR A 9 11.66 -4.94 -27.40
C THR A 9 11.66 -4.33 -28.81
N ALA A 10 12.26 -5.00 -29.80
CA ALA A 10 12.31 -4.50 -31.18
C ALA A 10 10.91 -4.48 -31.81
N GLN A 11 10.13 -5.56 -31.63
CA GLN A 11 8.77 -5.65 -32.13
C GLN A 11 7.84 -4.61 -31.49
N ARG A 12 8.00 -4.34 -30.18
CA ARG A 12 7.24 -3.27 -29.51
C ARG A 12 7.56 -1.92 -30.13
N PHE A 13 8.82 -1.66 -30.43
CA PHE A 13 9.23 -0.42 -31.10
C PHE A 13 8.61 -0.32 -32.49
N GLU A 14 8.67 -1.37 -33.31
CA GLU A 14 8.04 -1.42 -34.64
C GLU A 14 6.53 -1.12 -34.62
N LEU A 15 5.82 -1.63 -33.60
CA LEU A 15 4.37 -1.40 -33.44
C LEU A 15 4.02 0.06 -33.12
N VAL A 16 4.93 0.82 -32.51
CA VAL A 16 4.65 2.21 -32.11
C VAL A 16 5.22 3.25 -33.08
N GLN A 17 6.03 2.85 -34.05
CA GLN A 17 6.62 3.78 -35.01
C GLN A 17 5.57 4.56 -35.82
N GLU A 18 4.41 3.97 -36.12
CA GLU A 18 3.34 4.64 -36.87
C GLU A 18 2.78 5.89 -36.17
N PHE A 19 2.97 6.00 -34.85
CA PHE A 19 2.62 7.20 -34.09
C PHE A 19 3.60 8.35 -34.30
N TYR A 20 4.81 8.07 -34.79
CA TYR A 20 5.87 9.06 -35.02
C TYR A 20 5.83 9.58 -36.47
N ASP A 21 5.65 8.67 -37.42
CA ASP A 21 5.52 8.96 -38.85
C ASP A 21 4.66 7.88 -39.54
N PRO A 22 3.58 8.25 -40.27
CA PRO A 22 2.74 7.26 -40.97
C PRO A 22 3.46 6.47 -42.05
N THR A 23 4.60 6.93 -42.58
CA THR A 23 5.41 6.16 -43.52
C THR A 23 5.95 4.87 -42.90
N TYR A 24 6.11 4.83 -41.57
CA TYR A 24 6.48 3.63 -40.82
C TYR A 24 5.38 2.55 -40.78
N MET A 25 4.18 2.81 -41.33
CA MET A 25 3.21 1.75 -41.60
C MET A 25 3.68 0.82 -42.71
N TYR A 26 4.45 1.35 -43.67
CA TYR A 26 4.95 0.62 -44.83
C TYR A 26 6.43 0.30 -44.73
N PHE A 27 7.22 1.20 -44.15
CA PHE A 27 8.69 1.11 -44.12
C PHE A 27 9.20 1.22 -42.69
N LYS A 28 9.20 0.13 -41.93
CA LYS A 28 9.69 0.14 -40.53
C LYS A 28 11.16 0.59 -40.48
N ASN A 29 11.49 1.41 -39.51
CA ASN A 29 12.85 1.79 -39.19
C ASN A 29 13.46 0.75 -38.24
N HIS A 30 14.46 0.02 -38.73
CA HIS A 30 15.21 -0.98 -37.96
C HIS A 30 16.60 -0.48 -37.52
N GLU A 31 16.98 0.76 -37.86
CA GLU A 31 18.29 1.33 -37.51
C GLU A 31 18.34 1.91 -36.10
N VAL A 32 17.19 2.08 -35.46
CA VAL A 32 17.03 2.57 -34.09
C VAL A 32 16.07 1.68 -33.33
N SER A 33 16.20 1.64 -32.01
CA SER A 33 15.43 0.78 -31.12
C SER A 33 14.51 1.56 -30.16
N SER A 34 14.59 2.90 -30.18
CA SER A 34 13.78 3.76 -29.32
C SER A 34 13.51 5.14 -29.93
N LEU A 35 12.50 5.84 -29.40
CA LEU A 35 12.23 7.23 -29.79
C LEU A 35 13.38 8.16 -29.39
N ASN A 36 14.04 7.92 -28.25
CA ASN A 36 15.25 8.66 -27.86
C ASN A 36 16.30 8.63 -28.98
N GLU A 37 16.66 7.43 -29.44
CA GLU A 37 17.66 7.24 -30.51
C GLU A 37 17.21 7.87 -31.83
N LEU A 38 15.92 7.77 -32.18
CA LEU A 38 15.37 8.42 -33.37
C LEU A 38 15.53 9.95 -33.31
N LEU A 39 15.19 10.55 -32.16
CA LEU A 39 15.27 11.99 -31.97
C LEU A 39 16.72 12.50 -31.87
N GLU A 40 17.65 11.67 -31.40
CA GLU A 40 19.09 11.97 -31.39
C GLU A 40 19.69 11.93 -32.79
N LYS A 41 19.30 10.95 -33.62
CA LYS A 41 19.75 10.86 -35.02
C LYS A 41 19.12 11.94 -35.90
N GLU A 42 17.86 12.30 -35.66
CA GLU A 42 17.10 13.22 -36.49
C GLU A 42 16.44 14.36 -35.68
N PRO A 43 17.22 15.24 -35.03
CA PRO A 43 16.69 16.26 -34.12
C PRO A 43 15.75 17.25 -34.82
N GLY A 44 15.97 17.52 -36.11
CA GLY A 44 15.11 18.39 -36.92
C GLY A 44 13.68 17.87 -37.10
N LYS A 45 13.44 16.56 -36.96
CA LYS A 45 12.10 15.96 -37.06
C LYS A 45 11.35 15.94 -35.74
N LYS A 46 11.99 16.29 -34.62
CA LYS A 46 11.35 16.27 -33.29
C LYS A 46 10.04 17.06 -33.24
N PRO A 47 9.96 18.31 -33.74
CA PRO A 47 8.71 19.08 -33.67
C PRO A 47 7.55 18.42 -34.42
N SER A 48 7.81 17.86 -35.61
CA SER A 48 6.78 17.18 -36.41
C SER A 48 6.35 15.86 -35.78
N ILE A 49 7.29 15.07 -35.25
CA ILE A 49 7.00 13.81 -34.56
C ILE A 49 6.12 14.07 -33.33
N ILE A 50 6.51 15.01 -32.46
CA ILE A 50 5.74 15.31 -31.23
C ILE A 50 4.35 15.86 -31.57
N LYS A 51 4.24 16.72 -32.58
CA LYS A 51 2.95 17.21 -33.06
C LYS A 51 2.04 16.06 -33.52
N ARG A 52 2.58 15.14 -34.33
CA ARG A 52 1.84 13.97 -34.82
C ARG A 52 1.41 13.05 -33.68
N MET A 53 2.33 12.74 -32.76
CA MET A 53 2.02 11.93 -31.57
C MET A 53 0.86 12.53 -30.79
N LYS A 54 0.87 13.85 -30.56
CA LYS A 54 -0.24 14.55 -29.88
C LYS A 54 -1.56 14.35 -30.62
N GLU A 55 -1.59 14.58 -31.93
CA GLU A 55 -2.80 14.45 -32.75
C GLU A 55 -3.38 13.03 -32.73
N GLU A 56 -2.55 11.98 -32.79
CA GLU A 56 -3.03 10.59 -32.70
C GLU A 56 -3.45 10.20 -31.29
N LEU A 57 -2.66 10.57 -30.27
CA LEU A 57 -2.99 10.28 -28.88
C LEU A 57 -4.32 10.90 -28.45
N MET A 58 -4.61 12.13 -28.88
CA MET A 58 -5.87 12.81 -28.57
C MET A 58 -7.11 12.06 -29.07
N LYS A 59 -6.98 11.20 -30.10
CA LYS A 59 -8.06 10.36 -30.62
C LYS A 59 -8.28 9.08 -29.79
N MET A 60 -7.34 8.74 -28.91
CA MET A 60 -7.29 7.46 -28.19
C MET A 60 -7.46 7.61 -26.66
N LEU A 61 -7.91 8.78 -26.20
CA LEU A 61 -8.07 9.08 -24.77
C LEU A 61 -9.43 8.65 -24.20
N ASP A 62 -10.32 8.12 -25.02
CA ASP A 62 -11.60 7.60 -24.53
C ASP A 62 -11.36 6.35 -23.65
N LYS A 63 -12.28 6.12 -22.69
CA LYS A 63 -12.14 5.05 -21.70
C LYS A 63 -12.12 3.63 -22.28
N SER A 64 -12.57 3.43 -23.52
CA SER A 64 -12.55 2.11 -24.15
C SER A 64 -11.20 1.78 -24.76
N VAL A 65 -10.51 2.79 -25.31
CA VAL A 65 -9.22 2.63 -26.00
C VAL A 65 -8.04 2.87 -25.07
N ILE A 66 -8.12 3.87 -24.19
CA ILE A 66 -6.96 4.33 -23.40
C ILE A 66 -6.38 3.23 -22.49
N LYS A 67 -7.16 2.20 -22.16
CA LYS A 67 -6.78 1.05 -21.30
C LYS A 67 -5.70 0.16 -21.90
N HIS A 68 -5.41 0.29 -23.19
CA HIS A 68 -4.42 -0.55 -23.86
C HIS A 68 -2.99 -0.09 -23.55
N SER A 69 -2.15 -1.02 -23.10
CA SER A 69 -0.77 -0.72 -22.69
C SER A 69 0.12 -0.08 -23.77
N ILE A 70 -0.16 -0.35 -25.05
CA ILE A 70 0.52 0.34 -26.16
C ILE A 70 0.24 1.85 -26.14
N VAL A 71 -1.00 2.25 -25.82
CA VAL A 71 -1.38 3.66 -25.68
C VAL A 71 -0.65 4.27 -24.49
N HIS A 72 -0.55 3.54 -23.37
CA HIS A 72 0.21 4.01 -22.20
C HIS A 72 1.69 4.24 -22.54
N HIS A 73 2.29 3.34 -23.32
CA HIS A 73 3.68 3.46 -23.76
C HIS A 73 3.88 4.70 -24.61
N VAL A 74 3.05 4.90 -25.64
CA VAL A 74 3.14 6.07 -26.52
C VAL A 74 2.85 7.37 -25.76
N LEU A 75 1.87 7.38 -24.84
CA LEU A 75 1.61 8.49 -23.93
C LEU A 75 2.86 8.81 -23.10
N TYR A 76 3.52 7.80 -22.52
CA TYR A 76 4.71 8.03 -21.73
C TYR A 76 5.85 8.63 -22.56
N GLN A 77 6.11 8.07 -23.75
CA GLN A 77 7.08 8.63 -24.70
C GLN A 77 6.77 10.09 -25.04
N PHE A 78 5.50 10.42 -25.30
CA PHE A 78 5.06 11.80 -25.50
C PHE A 78 5.38 12.69 -24.29
N MET A 79 5.02 12.26 -23.07
CA MET A 79 5.22 13.03 -21.84
C MET A 79 6.70 13.25 -21.50
N VAL A 80 7.59 12.37 -21.94
CA VAL A 80 9.05 12.54 -21.77
C VAL A 80 9.58 13.63 -22.72
N HIS A 81 9.15 13.63 -23.99
CA HIS A 81 9.78 14.43 -25.04
C HIS A 81 9.10 15.74 -25.41
N ALA A 82 7.81 15.88 -25.12
CA ALA A 82 7.03 17.05 -25.49
C ALA A 82 7.49 18.33 -24.78
N ASP A 83 7.21 19.47 -25.38
CA ASP A 83 7.40 20.77 -24.75
C ASP A 83 6.34 21.02 -23.64
N PRO A 84 6.57 21.97 -22.72
CA PRO A 84 5.66 22.23 -21.61
C PRO A 84 4.22 22.58 -22.02
N ALA A 85 4.01 23.28 -23.14
CA ALA A 85 2.67 23.65 -23.60
C ALA A 85 1.92 22.40 -24.08
N SER A 86 2.57 21.58 -24.91
CA SER A 86 2.02 20.32 -25.39
C SER A 86 1.73 19.34 -24.24
N LYS A 87 2.59 19.26 -23.21
CA LYS A 87 2.32 18.46 -22.00
C LYS A 87 1.09 18.97 -21.27
N SER A 88 0.96 20.29 -21.08
CA SER A 88 -0.16 20.89 -20.35
C SER A 88 -1.50 20.57 -21.00
N GLU A 89 -1.60 20.68 -22.33
CA GLU A 89 -2.81 20.31 -23.08
C GLU A 89 -3.15 18.82 -22.95
N MET A 90 -2.14 17.94 -23.04
CA MET A 90 -2.36 16.50 -22.86
C MET A 90 -2.81 16.17 -21.45
N ILE A 91 -2.24 16.80 -20.42
CA ILE A 91 -2.64 16.62 -19.02
C ILE A 91 -4.10 17.01 -18.82
N GLU A 92 -4.53 18.15 -19.37
CA GLU A 92 -5.93 18.56 -19.31
C GLU A 92 -6.86 17.54 -20.00
N ALA A 93 -6.43 16.91 -21.08
CA ALA A 93 -7.22 15.90 -21.78
C ALA A 93 -7.31 14.56 -21.01
N VAL A 94 -6.25 14.15 -20.29
CA VAL A 94 -6.20 12.84 -19.62
C VAL A 94 -6.59 12.86 -18.15
N ARG A 95 -6.62 14.02 -17.47
CA ARG A 95 -6.75 14.14 -16.00
C ARG A 95 -7.92 13.35 -15.37
N ASP A 96 -9.04 13.22 -16.08
CA ASP A 96 -10.25 12.53 -15.59
C ASP A 96 -10.27 11.02 -15.93
N VAL A 97 -9.32 10.55 -16.75
CA VAL A 97 -9.17 9.13 -17.15
C VAL A 97 -7.86 8.51 -16.68
N VAL A 98 -7.02 9.25 -15.94
CA VAL A 98 -5.77 8.75 -15.35
C VAL A 98 -5.94 7.40 -14.61
N PRO A 99 -6.99 7.14 -13.80
CA PRO A 99 -7.16 5.86 -13.12
C PRO A 99 -7.18 4.63 -14.04
N GLU A 100 -7.59 4.80 -15.30
CA GLU A 100 -7.70 3.70 -16.27
C GLU A 100 -6.33 3.13 -16.67
N ILE A 101 -5.24 3.90 -16.51
CA ILE A 101 -3.91 3.53 -17.01
C ILE A 101 -2.90 3.14 -15.91
N LEU A 102 -3.23 3.38 -14.63
CA LEU A 102 -2.29 3.29 -13.50
C LEU A 102 -1.77 1.88 -13.21
N HIS A 103 -2.50 0.85 -13.62
CA HIS A 103 -2.17 -0.55 -13.39
C HIS A 103 -0.95 -1.04 -14.20
N THR A 104 -0.43 -0.23 -15.12
CA THR A 104 0.76 -0.56 -15.93
C THR A 104 1.95 0.32 -15.56
N LYS A 105 3.17 -0.16 -15.83
CA LYS A 105 4.41 0.59 -15.58
C LYS A 105 4.36 1.97 -16.26
N ASP A 106 4.18 2.00 -17.57
CA ASP A 106 4.21 3.25 -18.34
C ASP A 106 3.01 4.14 -18.03
N GLY A 107 1.81 3.58 -17.85
CA GLY A 107 0.62 4.36 -17.49
C GLY A 107 0.73 5.01 -16.10
N SER A 108 1.35 4.31 -15.14
CA SER A 108 1.69 4.94 -13.85
C SER A 108 2.67 6.10 -14.02
N ARG A 109 3.65 5.99 -14.94
CA ARG A 109 4.58 7.11 -15.23
C ARG A 109 3.88 8.28 -15.88
N VAL A 110 2.94 8.03 -16.80
CA VAL A 110 2.07 9.09 -17.34
C VAL A 110 1.30 9.77 -16.20
N GLY A 111 0.72 8.99 -15.28
CA GLY A 111 0.03 9.52 -14.10
C GLY A 111 0.95 10.39 -13.23
N MET A 112 2.19 9.97 -12.98
CA MET A 112 3.19 10.76 -12.24
C MET A 112 3.52 12.06 -12.97
N HIS A 113 3.72 12.04 -14.30
CA HIS A 113 3.94 13.25 -15.08
C HIS A 113 2.72 14.19 -15.03
N CYS A 114 1.49 13.67 -15.07
CA CYS A 114 0.28 14.47 -14.91
C CYS A 114 0.22 15.15 -13.55
N VAL A 115 0.67 14.46 -12.49
CA VAL A 115 0.79 15.03 -11.16
C VAL A 115 1.88 16.10 -11.13
N TRP A 116 3.10 15.82 -11.60
CA TRP A 116 4.23 16.74 -11.51
C TRP A 116 4.02 18.02 -12.31
N TYR A 117 3.55 17.91 -13.55
CA TYR A 117 3.46 19.05 -14.47
C TYR A 117 2.04 19.64 -14.56
N GLY A 118 1.05 19.02 -13.93
CA GLY A 118 -0.33 19.51 -13.90
C GLY A 118 -0.51 20.75 -13.00
N THR A 119 -1.54 21.54 -13.31
CA THR A 119 -1.99 22.65 -12.48
C THR A 119 -2.68 22.16 -11.21
N LEU A 120 -2.96 23.07 -10.27
CA LEU A 120 -3.78 22.77 -9.09
C LEU A 120 -5.16 22.19 -9.48
N LYS A 121 -5.77 22.68 -10.56
CA LYS A 121 -7.04 22.18 -11.08
C LYS A 121 -6.89 20.73 -11.56
N ASP A 122 -5.83 20.45 -12.34
CA ASP A 122 -5.58 19.12 -12.88
C ASP A 122 -5.35 18.10 -11.78
N ARG A 123 -4.48 18.40 -10.83
CA ARG A 123 -4.20 17.53 -9.67
C ARG A 123 -5.46 17.23 -8.87
N LYS A 124 -6.33 18.23 -8.64
CA LYS A 124 -7.62 18.01 -7.95
C LYS A 124 -8.58 17.14 -8.76
N SER A 125 -8.62 17.27 -10.09
CA SER A 125 -9.43 16.40 -10.96
C SER A 125 -8.90 14.96 -10.94
N ILE A 126 -7.59 14.77 -11.08
CA ILE A 126 -6.92 13.46 -10.96
C ILE A 126 -7.27 12.79 -9.64
N ILE A 127 -7.07 13.48 -8.50
CA ILE A 127 -7.41 12.95 -7.17
C ILE A 127 -8.89 12.56 -7.06
N LYS A 128 -9.81 13.39 -7.59
CA LYS A 128 -11.25 13.08 -7.56
C LYS A 128 -11.61 11.88 -8.43
N SER A 129 -10.94 11.70 -9.57
CA SER A 129 -11.17 10.55 -10.46
C SER A 129 -10.76 9.22 -9.82
N MET A 130 -9.83 9.23 -8.85
CA MET A 130 -9.38 8.05 -8.10
C MET A 130 -10.34 7.60 -6.99
N LYS A 131 -11.37 8.40 -6.68
CA LYS A 131 -12.33 8.11 -5.60
C LYS A 131 -12.90 6.70 -5.76
N THR A 132 -13.06 5.97 -4.66
CA THR A 132 -13.48 4.55 -4.58
C THR A 132 -12.47 3.52 -5.08
N PHE A 133 -11.40 3.97 -5.74
CA PHE A 133 -10.33 3.12 -6.25
C PHE A 133 -9.02 3.29 -5.47
N VAL A 134 -8.97 4.15 -4.44
CA VAL A 134 -7.72 4.50 -3.75
C VAL A 134 -7.04 3.27 -3.16
N THR A 135 -7.79 2.41 -2.47
CA THR A 135 -7.26 1.17 -1.91
C THR A 135 -6.71 0.26 -3.00
N LYS A 136 -7.44 0.09 -4.11
CA LYS A 136 -7.01 -0.74 -5.23
C LYS A 136 -5.70 -0.22 -5.81
N ILE A 137 -5.63 1.08 -6.10
CA ILE A 137 -4.43 1.75 -6.61
C ILE A 137 -3.26 1.60 -5.64
N ALA A 138 -3.48 1.71 -4.32
CA ALA A 138 -2.44 1.53 -3.32
C ALA A 138 -1.84 0.11 -3.30
N MET A 139 -2.63 -0.90 -3.68
CA MET A 139 -2.21 -2.30 -3.74
C MET A 139 -1.60 -2.72 -5.08
N GLU A 140 -1.74 -1.91 -6.13
CA GLU A 140 -1.20 -2.21 -7.46
C GLU A 140 0.32 -2.01 -7.55
N GLU A 141 0.99 -2.90 -8.29
CA GLU A 141 2.44 -2.86 -8.52
C GLU A 141 2.93 -1.52 -9.07
N HIS A 142 2.11 -0.86 -9.89
CA HIS A 142 2.47 0.41 -10.52
C HIS A 142 1.62 1.58 -10.02
N GLY A 143 0.33 1.36 -9.76
CA GLY A 143 -0.60 2.42 -9.37
C GLY A 143 -0.18 3.17 -8.10
N HIS A 144 0.39 2.45 -7.12
CA HIS A 144 0.82 3.04 -5.86
C HIS A 144 1.84 4.18 -6.05
N MET A 145 2.65 4.15 -7.11
CA MET A 145 3.65 5.17 -7.41
C MET A 145 3.03 6.55 -7.65
N VAL A 146 1.80 6.60 -8.18
CA VAL A 146 1.08 7.88 -8.38
C VAL A 146 0.60 8.46 -7.05
N LEU A 147 0.20 7.61 -6.09
CA LEU A 147 -0.11 8.06 -4.73
C LEU A 147 1.15 8.62 -4.05
N LEU A 148 2.31 7.97 -4.22
CA LEU A 148 3.57 8.49 -3.71
C LEU A 148 3.93 9.84 -4.35
N ALA A 149 3.73 10.00 -5.66
CA ALA A 149 3.97 11.26 -6.36
C ALA A 149 3.05 12.39 -5.84
N LEU A 150 1.78 12.09 -5.57
CA LEU A 150 0.85 13.03 -4.94
C LEU A 150 1.34 13.47 -3.56
N PHE A 151 1.73 12.54 -2.70
CA PHE A 151 2.28 12.86 -1.37
C PHE A 151 3.60 13.63 -1.44
N HIS A 152 4.39 13.38 -2.49
CA HIS A 152 5.69 14.00 -2.69
C HIS A 152 5.58 15.48 -3.08
N CYS A 153 4.67 15.85 -3.98
CA CYS A 153 4.67 17.20 -4.58
C CYS A 153 3.35 17.96 -4.50
N PHE A 154 2.25 17.42 -3.98
CA PHE A 154 0.99 18.17 -3.93
C PHE A 154 0.84 18.97 -2.63
N ASP A 155 0.69 20.29 -2.75
CA ASP A 155 0.72 21.22 -1.61
C ASP A 155 -0.59 21.24 -0.78
N ASP A 156 -1.74 20.97 -1.39
CA ASP A 156 -3.05 20.98 -0.72
C ASP A 156 -3.27 19.65 0.04
N THR A 157 -2.58 19.53 1.16
CA THR A 157 -2.57 18.35 2.03
C THR A 157 -3.92 18.08 2.68
N VAL A 158 -4.73 19.11 2.96
CA VAL A 158 -6.12 18.97 3.44
C VAL A 158 -6.98 18.28 2.37
N PHE A 159 -6.76 18.60 1.10
CA PHE A 159 -7.45 17.93 -0.01
C PHE A 159 -7.01 16.46 -0.15
N LEU A 160 -5.71 16.16 0.01
CA LEU A 160 -5.22 14.76 0.05
C LEU A 160 -5.80 13.99 1.23
N GLU A 161 -5.84 14.60 2.41
CA GLU A 161 -6.43 14.01 3.59
C GLU A 161 -7.87 13.60 3.29
N LYS A 162 -8.67 14.53 2.77
CA LYS A 162 -10.10 14.33 2.51
C LYS A 162 -10.37 13.22 1.50
N HIS A 163 -9.61 13.18 0.40
CA HIS A 163 -9.95 12.36 -0.77
C HIS A 163 -9.15 11.07 -0.90
N ILE A 164 -7.94 11.00 -0.35
CA ILE A 164 -7.06 9.83 -0.47
C ILE A 164 -6.87 9.18 0.89
N ILE A 165 -6.35 9.93 1.87
CA ILE A 165 -5.89 9.35 3.14
C ILE A 165 -7.08 8.86 3.97
N LYS A 166 -8.17 9.63 4.06
CA LYS A 166 -9.41 9.20 4.75
C LYS A 166 -10.06 7.99 4.09
N GLU A 167 -10.05 7.89 2.77
CA GLU A 167 -10.56 6.70 2.08
C GLU A 167 -9.75 5.45 2.45
N LEU A 168 -8.42 5.57 2.43
CA LEU A 168 -7.51 4.50 2.81
C LEU A 168 -7.66 4.10 4.29
N ILE A 169 -7.74 5.07 5.20
CA ILE A 169 -7.95 4.82 6.65
C ILE A 169 -9.30 4.14 6.87
N ASN A 170 -10.37 4.65 6.28
CA ASN A 170 -11.71 4.07 6.47
C ASN A 170 -11.76 2.62 5.96
N HIS A 171 -11.08 2.33 4.84
CA HIS A 171 -10.94 0.96 4.36
C HIS A 171 -10.17 0.09 5.36
N LEU A 172 -9.02 0.56 5.85
CA LEU A 172 -8.21 -0.14 6.85
C LEU A 172 -8.97 -0.44 8.14
N VAL A 173 -9.69 0.54 8.68
CA VAL A 173 -10.53 0.38 9.87
C VAL A 173 -11.59 -0.68 9.62
N LYS A 174 -12.33 -0.57 8.51
CA LYS A 174 -13.38 -1.52 8.13
C LYS A 174 -12.86 -2.96 8.03
N ILE A 175 -11.75 -3.19 7.34
CA ILE A 175 -11.19 -4.56 7.20
C ILE A 175 -10.59 -5.07 8.52
N SER A 176 -10.17 -4.16 9.41
CA SER A 176 -9.67 -4.53 10.74
C SER A 176 -10.77 -4.98 11.70
N GLU A 177 -11.95 -4.40 11.59
CA GLU A 177 -13.11 -4.74 12.42
C GLU A 177 -13.85 -5.99 11.91
N ASN A 178 -13.98 -6.15 10.59
CA ASN A 178 -14.74 -7.23 9.96
C ASN A 178 -14.16 -8.63 10.15
N SER A 179 -12.91 -8.73 10.55
CA SER A 179 -12.22 -9.99 10.80
C SER A 179 -12.36 -10.48 12.25
N GLY A 180 -13.16 -9.76 13.04
CA GLY A 180 -13.47 -10.00 14.44
C GLY A 180 -14.90 -10.48 14.70
N GLU A 181 -15.52 -11.27 13.82
CA GLU A 181 -16.56 -12.20 14.29
C GLU A 181 -15.90 -13.17 15.27
N LYS A 182 -15.82 -12.74 16.53
CA LYS A 182 -15.49 -13.60 17.66
C LYS A 182 -16.41 -14.81 17.54
N LYS A 183 -15.83 -15.99 17.24
CA LYS A 183 -16.49 -17.27 17.54
C LYS A 183 -16.85 -17.22 19.02
N LYS A 184 -18.09 -16.85 19.35
CA LYS A 184 -18.63 -17.00 20.71
C LYS A 184 -18.73 -18.49 20.94
N ILE A 185 -17.70 -19.06 21.54
CA ILE A 185 -17.78 -20.39 22.13
C ILE A 185 -18.62 -20.21 23.40
N ASP A 186 -19.90 -20.60 23.33
CA ASP A 186 -20.69 -20.88 24.51
C ASP A 186 -19.94 -21.89 25.39
N ARG A 187 -20.04 -21.75 26.71
CA ARG A 187 -19.55 -22.66 27.77
C ARG A 187 -19.94 -24.14 27.62
N LYS A 188 -20.62 -24.56 26.55
CA LYS A 188 -20.91 -25.96 26.20
C LYS A 188 -20.43 -26.45 24.82
N GLY A 189 -19.60 -25.69 24.09
CA GLY A 189 -18.86 -26.24 22.94
C GLY A 189 -19.73 -26.78 21.79
N LYS A 190 -20.78 -26.06 21.37
CA LYS A 190 -21.49 -26.34 20.12
C LYS A 190 -21.60 -25.08 19.26
N GLU A 191 -21.16 -25.18 18.00
CA GLU A 191 -21.38 -24.16 16.97
C GLU A 191 -22.88 -24.07 16.67
N VAL A 192 -23.45 -22.86 16.74
CA VAL A 192 -24.84 -22.59 16.35
C VAL A 192 -24.81 -21.92 14.97
N THR A 193 -25.17 -22.66 13.94
CA THR A 193 -25.53 -22.11 12.63
C THR A 193 -27.00 -21.70 12.65
N HIS A 194 -27.28 -20.42 12.40
CA HIS A 194 -28.64 -19.97 12.09
C HIS A 194 -29.04 -20.54 10.72
N ARG A 195 -29.85 -21.60 10.71
CA ARG A 195 -30.63 -22.01 9.53
C ARG A 195 -31.98 -21.30 9.57
N GLU A 196 -32.22 -20.40 8.62
CA GLU A 196 -33.56 -19.93 8.30
C GLU A 196 -34.38 -21.12 7.78
N LYS A 197 -35.56 -21.33 8.38
CA LYS A 197 -36.55 -22.31 7.93
C LYS A 197 -37.22 -21.78 6.66
N LYS A 198 -37.20 -22.55 5.58
CA LYS A 198 -38.23 -22.45 4.54
C LYS A 198 -39.19 -23.62 4.74
N GLU A 199 -40.44 -23.28 4.99
CA GLU A 199 -41.56 -24.21 5.06
C GLU A 199 -41.84 -24.78 3.66
N GLU A 200 -42.00 -26.10 3.61
CA GLU A 200 -42.51 -26.84 2.46
C GLU A 200 -44.02 -26.60 2.32
N THR A 201 -44.46 -26.28 1.11
CA THR A 201 -45.84 -26.52 0.68
C THR A 201 -45.79 -27.24 -0.67
N ASP A 202 -46.34 -28.45 -0.67
CA ASP A 202 -46.57 -29.33 -1.82
C ASP A 202 -47.41 -28.64 -2.91
N GLY A 203 -47.12 -28.95 -4.19
CA GLY A 203 -47.98 -28.54 -5.29
C GLY A 203 -47.38 -28.70 -6.70
N GLU A 204 -47.55 -29.90 -7.26
CA GLU A 204 -47.78 -30.22 -8.68
C GLU A 204 -46.66 -30.09 -9.74
N GLU A 205 -46.58 -31.18 -10.52
CA GLU A 205 -45.70 -31.44 -11.66
C GLU A 205 -45.98 -30.54 -12.87
N GLY A 206 -44.92 -30.06 -13.53
CA GLY A 206 -45.04 -29.40 -14.82
C GLY A 206 -43.72 -28.96 -15.44
N VAL A 207 -43.13 -29.84 -16.26
CA VAL A 207 -42.25 -29.59 -17.43
C VAL A 207 -41.42 -28.30 -17.44
N LYS A 208 -40.08 -28.42 -17.32
CA LYS A 208 -39.08 -27.75 -18.19
C LYS A 208 -37.66 -28.23 -17.92
N LYS A 209 -37.07 -28.92 -18.90
CA LYS A 209 -35.63 -29.02 -19.10
C LYS A 209 -35.19 -27.67 -19.69
N ASP A 210 -34.36 -26.92 -18.96
CA ASP A 210 -33.53 -25.78 -19.39
C ASP A 210 -33.09 -24.89 -18.19
N GLU A 211 -33.16 -25.38 -16.94
CA GLU A 211 -32.71 -24.63 -15.75
C GLU A 211 -31.37 -25.10 -15.15
N ASP A 212 -30.88 -26.31 -15.48
CA ASP A 212 -29.70 -26.93 -14.81
C ASP A 212 -28.33 -26.29 -15.13
N GLU A 213 -28.22 -25.50 -16.19
CA GLU A 213 -26.95 -24.82 -16.55
C GLU A 213 -26.86 -23.40 -15.95
N LYS A 214 -28.02 -22.82 -15.60
CA LYS A 214 -28.14 -21.47 -15.03
C LYS A 214 -28.04 -21.49 -13.50
N THR A 215 -28.56 -22.53 -12.84
CA THR A 215 -28.38 -22.73 -11.39
C THR A 215 -26.93 -23.07 -11.03
N LYS A 216 -26.19 -23.80 -11.88
CA LYS A 216 -24.76 -24.08 -11.63
C LYS A 216 -23.88 -22.83 -11.70
N THR A 217 -24.13 -21.92 -12.65
CA THR A 217 -23.41 -20.64 -12.77
C THR A 217 -23.78 -19.69 -11.64
N ASP A 218 -25.07 -19.62 -11.25
CA ASP A 218 -25.52 -18.80 -10.11
C ASP A 218 -25.01 -19.33 -8.76
N GLU A 219 -24.84 -20.64 -8.60
CA GLU A 219 -24.26 -21.26 -7.40
C GLU A 219 -22.74 -21.08 -7.34
N THR A 220 -22.02 -21.16 -8.47
CA THR A 220 -20.57 -20.86 -8.49
C THR A 220 -20.28 -19.37 -8.29
N ASP A 221 -21.09 -18.49 -8.87
CA ASP A 221 -20.98 -17.04 -8.65
C ASP A 221 -21.36 -16.67 -7.20
N ARG A 222 -22.40 -17.30 -6.62
CA ARG A 222 -22.72 -17.13 -5.19
C ARG A 222 -21.64 -17.72 -4.28
N GLU A 223 -21.06 -18.86 -4.60
CA GLU A 223 -19.96 -19.46 -3.83
C GLU A 223 -18.66 -18.66 -3.96
N GLU A 224 -18.35 -18.06 -5.11
CA GLU A 224 -17.23 -17.12 -5.25
C GLU A 224 -17.48 -15.81 -4.48
N GLN A 225 -18.72 -15.33 -4.45
CA GLN A 225 -19.11 -14.11 -3.75
C GLN A 225 -19.21 -14.32 -2.23
N ASP A 226 -19.64 -15.50 -1.77
CA ASP A 226 -19.56 -15.95 -0.37
C ASP A 226 -18.12 -16.27 0.06
N ASN A 227 -17.30 -16.86 -0.80
CA ASN A 227 -15.87 -17.06 -0.52
C ASN A 227 -15.10 -15.74 -0.44
N LYS A 228 -15.51 -14.72 -1.21
CA LYS A 228 -14.98 -13.35 -1.10
C LYS A 228 -15.41 -12.67 0.20
N CYS A 229 -16.60 -12.99 0.72
CA CYS A 229 -17.10 -12.52 2.02
C CYS A 229 -16.36 -13.17 3.21
N ARG A 230 -15.79 -14.37 3.03
CA ARG A 230 -15.06 -15.13 4.08
C ARG A 230 -13.54 -14.88 4.15
N ARG A 231 -12.94 -14.12 3.23
CA ARG A 231 -11.50 -13.85 3.27
C ARG A 231 -11.19 -12.72 4.23
N ASP A 232 -10.27 -12.96 5.15
CA ASP A 232 -9.72 -11.92 6.01
C ASP A 232 -8.91 -10.92 5.16
N LEU A 233 -9.52 -9.77 4.87
CA LEU A 233 -8.96 -8.75 3.97
C LEU A 233 -7.81 -7.97 4.61
N LEU A 234 -7.71 -7.94 5.95
CA LEU A 234 -6.66 -7.20 6.64
C LEU A 234 -5.26 -7.81 6.40
N PRO A 235 -5.05 -9.13 6.58
CA PRO A 235 -3.81 -9.77 6.20
C PRO A 235 -3.46 -9.63 4.72
N GLU A 236 -4.44 -9.69 3.80
CA GLU A 236 -4.19 -9.49 2.37
C GLU A 236 -3.62 -8.09 2.11
N PHE A 237 -4.24 -7.06 2.68
CA PHE A 237 -3.76 -5.67 2.57
C PHE A 237 -2.36 -5.52 3.18
N LEU A 238 -2.13 -6.03 4.39
CA LEU A 238 -0.85 -5.88 5.09
C LEU A 238 0.26 -6.76 4.52
N GLN A 239 -0.07 -7.83 3.80
CA GLN A 239 0.93 -8.62 3.07
C GLN A 239 1.42 -7.89 1.82
N ASN A 240 0.54 -7.13 1.16
CA ASN A 240 0.86 -6.36 -0.02
C ASN A 240 1.97 -5.32 0.25
N ILE A 241 3.09 -5.45 -0.47
CA ILE A 241 4.27 -4.58 -0.30
C ILE A 241 4.00 -3.14 -0.74
N HIS A 242 3.17 -2.95 -1.78
CA HIS A 242 2.82 -1.64 -2.33
C HIS A 242 1.91 -0.87 -1.37
N ALA A 243 0.93 -1.56 -0.80
CA ALA A 243 0.02 -0.99 0.20
C ALA A 243 0.79 -0.52 1.45
N LYS A 244 1.68 -1.37 1.98
CA LYS A 244 2.59 -0.97 3.07
C LYS A 244 3.47 0.22 2.68
N ARG A 245 4.01 0.23 1.46
CA ARG A 245 4.84 1.34 0.96
C ARG A 245 4.07 2.67 0.99
N VAL A 246 2.80 2.68 0.59
CA VAL A 246 1.94 3.88 0.65
C VAL A 246 1.79 4.37 2.09
N LEU A 247 1.52 3.48 3.03
CA LEU A 247 1.39 3.84 4.46
C LEU A 247 2.70 4.34 5.07
N ILE A 248 3.82 3.65 4.78
CA ILE A 248 5.13 4.04 5.30
C ILE A 248 5.61 5.35 4.68
N TYR A 249 5.32 5.62 3.41
CA TYR A 249 5.72 6.87 2.77
C TYR A 249 5.06 8.09 3.44
N LEU A 250 3.81 7.98 3.89
CA LEU A 250 3.12 9.02 4.66
C LEU A 250 3.77 9.26 6.04
N LEU A 251 4.40 8.23 6.64
CA LEU A 251 5.08 8.35 7.94
C LEU A 251 6.53 8.85 7.79
N ASN A 252 7.29 8.22 6.91
CA ASN A 252 8.69 8.52 6.65
C ASN A 252 9.05 8.10 5.20
N PRO A 253 9.13 9.06 4.26
CA PRO A 253 9.49 8.75 2.88
C PRO A 253 10.95 8.29 2.72
N LYS A 254 11.79 8.40 3.75
CA LYS A 254 13.21 8.01 3.74
C LYS A 254 13.46 6.60 4.31
N ASP A 255 12.41 5.86 4.67
CA ASP A 255 12.55 4.50 5.23
C ASP A 255 13.00 3.48 4.17
N LEU A 256 14.21 2.93 4.33
CA LEU A 256 14.80 2.03 3.35
C LEU A 256 14.24 0.59 3.37
N HIS A 257 13.44 0.21 4.37
CA HIS A 257 12.83 -1.12 4.41
C HIS A 257 11.68 -1.22 3.39
N TYR A 258 10.93 -0.13 3.20
CA TYR A 258 9.78 -0.10 2.29
C TYR A 258 9.97 0.83 1.09
N ILE A 259 10.80 1.87 1.21
CA ILE A 259 11.08 2.85 0.16
C ILE A 259 12.51 2.65 -0.36
N GLN A 260 12.64 1.95 -1.48
CA GLN A 260 13.94 1.70 -2.10
C GLN A 260 14.51 2.98 -2.76
N PRO A 261 15.84 3.12 -2.88
CA PRO A 261 16.47 4.28 -3.52
C PRO A 261 15.96 4.56 -4.95
N ASP A 262 15.65 3.52 -5.73
CA ASP A 262 15.11 3.70 -7.07
C ASP A 262 13.74 4.37 -7.07
N VAL A 263 12.87 4.06 -6.10
CA VAL A 263 11.57 4.73 -5.92
C VAL A 263 11.79 6.22 -5.65
N ILE A 264 12.78 6.58 -4.83
CA ILE A 264 13.14 7.97 -4.56
C ILE A 264 13.66 8.66 -5.82
N ASN A 265 14.58 8.01 -6.56
CA ASN A 265 15.13 8.56 -7.81
C ASN A 265 14.05 8.83 -8.85
N ILE A 266 13.03 7.97 -8.89
CA ILE A 266 11.85 8.16 -9.71
C ILE A 266 11.04 9.38 -9.26
N LEU A 267 10.77 9.51 -7.96
CA LEU A 267 9.95 10.61 -7.42
C LEU A 267 10.61 11.98 -7.60
N LYS A 268 11.94 12.04 -7.46
CA LYS A 268 12.77 13.24 -7.67
C LYS A 268 12.68 13.84 -9.06
N GLN A 269 12.22 13.09 -10.07
CA GLN A 269 11.98 13.64 -11.41
C GLN A 269 10.86 14.69 -11.41
N GLY A 270 10.02 14.69 -10.37
CA GLY A 270 9.00 15.70 -10.12
C GLY A 270 9.42 16.83 -9.18
N ASP A 271 10.65 16.84 -8.68
CA ASP A 271 11.16 17.94 -7.86
C ASP A 271 11.21 19.24 -8.67
N ASP A 272 11.16 20.38 -7.96
CA ASP A 272 11.24 21.73 -8.54
C ASP A 272 10.19 22.06 -9.61
N ASN A 273 9.11 21.29 -9.68
CA ASN A 273 8.02 21.57 -10.62
C ASN A 273 7.36 22.93 -10.34
N SER A 274 6.75 23.52 -11.37
CA SER A 274 6.25 24.89 -11.34
C SER A 274 5.09 25.12 -10.37
N THR A 275 4.39 24.08 -9.93
CA THR A 275 3.13 24.18 -9.16
C THR A 275 3.24 23.67 -7.72
N SER A 276 4.42 23.22 -7.28
CA SER A 276 4.68 22.80 -5.90
C SER A 276 5.60 23.81 -5.24
N LYS A 277 5.10 24.49 -4.22
CA LYS A 277 5.75 25.62 -3.52
C LYS A 277 5.86 25.39 -2.02
N LYS A 278 5.08 24.48 -1.46
CA LYS A 278 5.19 24.09 -0.05
C LYS A 278 6.52 23.37 0.20
N ASP A 279 7.17 23.74 1.29
CA ASP A 279 8.38 23.07 1.77
C ASP A 279 8.14 21.56 1.96
N PRO A 280 9.04 20.68 1.47
CA PRO A 280 8.87 19.23 1.56
C PRO A 280 8.72 18.70 2.98
N GLU A 281 9.46 19.24 3.95
CA GLU A 281 9.41 18.77 5.35
C GLU A 281 8.11 19.26 6.02
N ILE A 282 7.64 20.48 5.72
CA ILE A 282 6.32 20.95 6.18
C ILE A 282 5.21 20.04 5.64
N ARG A 283 5.19 19.76 4.34
CA ARG A 283 4.20 18.86 3.73
C ARG A 283 4.25 17.47 4.36
N GLN A 284 5.45 16.91 4.54
CA GLN A 284 5.61 15.61 5.18
C GLN A 284 5.05 15.60 6.61
N SER A 285 5.29 16.66 7.38
CA SER A 285 4.78 16.77 8.75
C SER A 285 3.25 16.83 8.81
N GLU A 286 2.62 17.55 7.89
CA GLU A 286 1.16 17.64 7.78
C GLU A 286 0.55 16.27 7.42
N LEU A 287 1.09 15.59 6.41
CA LEU A 287 0.61 14.27 5.98
C LEU A 287 0.81 13.21 7.08
N LYS A 288 1.96 13.26 7.77
CA LYS A 288 2.27 12.38 8.89
C LYS A 288 1.27 12.56 10.03
N ALA A 289 0.96 13.80 10.40
CA ALA A 289 0.03 14.10 11.49
C ALA A 289 -1.36 13.45 11.30
N VAL A 290 -1.80 13.32 10.05
CA VAL A 290 -3.09 12.68 9.70
C VAL A 290 -3.08 11.16 9.93
N ILE A 291 -1.97 10.47 9.61
CA ILE A 291 -1.93 9.01 9.56
C ILE A 291 -1.42 8.34 10.86
N VAL A 292 -0.68 9.07 11.69
CA VAL A 292 -0.06 8.54 12.93
C VAL A 292 -1.11 7.92 13.88
N GLY A 293 -2.13 8.68 14.25
CA GLY A 293 -3.18 8.21 15.17
C GLY A 293 -3.91 6.96 14.68
N PRO A 294 -4.43 6.95 13.43
CA PRO A 294 -5.05 5.78 12.82
C PRO A 294 -4.16 4.53 12.83
N LEU A 295 -2.88 4.64 12.51
CA LEU A 295 -1.97 3.49 12.50
C LEU A 295 -1.63 2.97 13.91
N LEU A 296 -1.47 3.87 14.89
CA LEU A 296 -1.29 3.47 16.29
C LEU A 296 -2.52 2.75 16.84
N ASN A 297 -3.71 3.23 16.51
CA ASN A 297 -4.97 2.58 16.88
C ASN A 297 -5.13 1.22 16.19
N LEU A 298 -4.76 1.11 14.91
CA LEU A 298 -4.76 -0.16 14.18
C LEU A 298 -3.89 -1.20 14.89
N ILE A 299 -2.68 -0.82 15.31
CA ILE A 299 -1.77 -1.68 16.08
C ILE A 299 -2.41 -2.07 17.42
N ALA A 300 -2.85 -1.08 18.21
CA ALA A 300 -3.39 -1.31 19.55
C ALA A 300 -4.58 -2.28 19.53
N SER A 301 -5.45 -2.18 18.52
CA SER A 301 -6.66 -3.01 18.41
C SER A 301 -6.45 -4.38 17.76
N ASN A 302 -5.31 -4.65 17.11
CA ASN A 302 -5.12 -5.86 16.29
C ASN A 302 -3.80 -6.60 16.57
N ILE A 303 -3.02 -6.21 17.59
CA ILE A 303 -1.69 -6.79 17.79
C ILE A 303 -1.71 -8.31 18.03
N GLU A 304 -2.75 -8.85 18.66
CA GLU A 304 -2.96 -10.30 18.82
C GLU A 304 -2.96 -11.07 17.49
N ARG A 305 -3.39 -10.41 16.41
CA ARG A 305 -3.39 -10.97 15.05
C ARG A 305 -2.10 -10.67 14.30
N PHE A 306 -1.43 -9.56 14.64
CA PHE A 306 -0.21 -9.14 13.95
C PHE A 306 1.02 -9.92 14.42
N TYR A 307 1.11 -10.23 15.72
CA TYR A 307 2.34 -10.79 16.28
C TYR A 307 2.69 -12.17 15.73
N THR A 308 1.71 -12.92 15.22
CA THR A 308 1.87 -14.27 14.65
C THR A 308 2.49 -14.26 13.24
N ASN A 309 2.67 -13.08 12.64
CA ASN A 309 3.28 -12.94 11.32
C ASN A 309 4.53 -12.04 11.40
N ASN A 310 5.68 -12.59 10.98
CA ASN A 310 6.96 -11.88 11.03
C ASN A 310 6.96 -10.57 10.21
N ALA A 311 6.29 -10.53 9.06
CA ALA A 311 6.21 -9.34 8.23
C ALA A 311 5.33 -8.26 8.89
N PHE A 312 4.31 -8.64 9.64
CA PHE A 312 3.46 -7.70 10.38
C PHE A 312 4.18 -7.17 11.62
N CYS A 313 4.94 -8.02 12.32
CA CYS A 313 5.84 -7.56 13.38
C CYS A 313 6.83 -6.50 12.86
N LEU A 314 7.47 -6.74 11.71
CA LEU A 314 8.36 -5.74 11.10
C LEU A 314 7.64 -4.45 10.76
N PHE A 315 6.44 -4.54 10.19
CA PHE A 315 5.62 -3.38 9.88
C PHE A 315 5.25 -2.56 11.14
N THR A 316 4.86 -3.23 12.23
CA THR A 316 4.61 -2.62 13.54
C THR A 316 5.86 -1.93 14.09
N ILE A 317 7.04 -2.56 14.00
CA ILE A 317 8.32 -1.95 14.42
C ILE A 317 8.55 -0.65 13.65
N VAL A 318 8.42 -0.67 12.32
CA VAL A 318 8.68 0.50 11.47
C VAL A 318 7.70 1.64 11.76
N ILE A 319 6.40 1.34 11.97
CA ILE A 319 5.44 2.36 12.41
C ILE A 319 5.87 2.98 13.74
N LEU A 320 6.17 2.16 14.75
CA LEU A 320 6.54 2.65 16.09
C LEU A 320 7.90 3.38 16.13
N GLN A 321 8.78 3.11 15.16
CA GLN A 321 10.04 3.82 14.96
C GLN A 321 9.85 5.24 14.45
N HIS A 322 8.89 5.43 13.54
CA HIS A 322 8.63 6.70 12.86
C HIS A 322 7.51 7.52 13.51
N THR A 323 6.83 7.00 14.50
CA THR A 323 5.83 7.72 15.30
C THR A 323 6.42 8.19 16.63
N VAL A 324 5.95 9.35 17.10
CA VAL A 324 6.30 9.94 18.41
C VAL A 324 5.03 10.57 18.99
N GLY A 325 4.89 10.51 20.30
CA GLY A 325 3.69 10.92 21.01
C GLY A 325 2.54 9.92 20.80
N ASN A 326 1.72 9.71 21.83
CA ASN A 326 0.55 8.82 21.82
C ASN A 326 0.83 7.32 21.59
N ARG A 327 2.10 6.87 21.66
CA ARG A 327 2.45 5.44 21.49
C ARG A 327 2.06 4.55 22.67
N ARG A 328 1.72 5.13 23.84
CA ARG A 328 1.47 4.38 25.08
C ARG A 328 0.43 3.28 24.92
N ASN A 329 -0.68 3.54 24.23
CA ASN A 329 -1.73 2.53 24.03
C ASN A 329 -1.26 1.37 23.16
N ALA A 330 -0.54 1.66 22.08
CA ALA A 330 0.03 0.62 21.21
C ALA A 330 1.11 -0.19 21.95
N PHE A 331 1.99 0.48 22.70
CA PHE A 331 2.98 -0.19 23.56
C PHE A 331 2.35 -1.04 24.64
N LYS A 332 1.28 -0.57 25.29
CA LYS A 332 0.56 -1.35 26.30
C LYS A 332 -0.04 -2.61 25.68
N ALA A 333 -0.73 -2.49 24.55
CA ALA A 333 -1.30 -3.64 23.85
C ALA A 333 -0.21 -4.67 23.46
N ILE A 334 0.96 -4.20 23.02
CA ILE A 334 2.12 -5.04 22.74
C ILE A 334 2.66 -5.71 24.01
N ALA A 335 2.75 -4.98 25.13
CA ALA A 335 3.21 -5.52 26.41
C ALA A 335 2.22 -6.54 27.01
N ASP A 336 0.91 -6.30 26.86
CA ASP A 336 -0.15 -7.18 27.34
C ASP A 336 -0.03 -8.60 26.73
N LEU A 337 0.50 -8.74 25.51
CA LEU A 337 0.75 -10.05 24.87
C LEU A 337 1.66 -10.98 25.68
N VAL A 338 2.52 -10.43 26.54
CA VAL A 338 3.49 -11.20 27.35
C VAL A 338 3.23 -11.03 28.84
N ALA A 339 2.04 -10.56 29.21
CA ALA A 339 1.62 -10.44 30.62
C ALA A 339 1.22 -11.79 31.24
N GLU A 340 0.93 -12.82 30.43
CA GLU A 340 0.74 -14.19 30.92
C GLU A 340 2.09 -14.89 31.16
N PRO A 341 2.21 -15.74 32.20
CA PRO A 341 3.41 -16.56 32.40
C PRO A 341 3.69 -17.50 31.22
N TYR A 342 4.96 -17.62 30.86
CA TYR A 342 5.43 -18.68 29.97
C TYR A 342 5.43 -20.01 30.72
N THR A 343 4.89 -21.05 30.11
CA THR A 343 4.87 -22.41 30.69
C THR A 343 5.14 -23.46 29.60
N PRO A 344 5.53 -24.70 29.97
CA PRO A 344 5.70 -25.78 29.01
C PRO A 344 4.47 -26.04 28.13
N GLU A 345 3.26 -25.79 28.65
CA GLU A 345 1.99 -26.00 27.95
C GLU A 345 1.72 -24.96 26.86
N ASN A 346 2.18 -23.72 27.03
CA ASN A 346 1.97 -22.63 26.06
C ASN A 346 3.20 -22.32 25.19
N LYS A 347 4.29 -23.08 25.34
CA LYS A 347 5.58 -22.90 24.66
C LYS A 347 5.49 -22.51 23.16
N ASN A 348 4.67 -23.22 22.40
CA ASN A 348 4.59 -23.04 20.93
C ASN A 348 3.71 -21.86 20.49
N ILE A 349 2.92 -21.29 21.39
CA ILE A 349 1.97 -20.22 21.11
C ILE A 349 2.29 -18.93 21.87
N HIS A 350 3.13 -19.00 22.91
CA HIS A 350 3.44 -17.85 23.73
C HIS A 350 4.19 -16.76 22.95
N PRO A 351 3.74 -15.48 22.97
CA PRO A 351 4.35 -14.42 22.16
C PRO A 351 5.82 -14.14 22.45
N ILE A 352 6.32 -14.48 23.64
CA ILE A 352 7.75 -14.35 23.99
C ILE A 352 8.64 -15.30 23.17
N GLU A 353 8.11 -16.46 22.76
CA GLU A 353 8.84 -17.47 22.00
C GLU A 353 8.65 -17.30 20.50
N HIS A 354 7.58 -16.66 20.04
CA HIS A 354 7.39 -16.41 18.62
C HIS A 354 8.50 -15.51 18.02
N SER A 355 9.00 -15.87 16.84
CA SER A 355 10.22 -15.29 16.26
C SER A 355 10.08 -13.79 15.92
N GLY A 356 8.97 -13.39 15.30
CA GLY A 356 8.70 -12.02 14.91
C GLY A 356 8.43 -11.10 16.10
N SER A 357 7.66 -11.57 17.08
CA SER A 357 7.34 -10.80 18.29
C SER A 357 8.56 -10.65 19.19
N HIS A 358 9.35 -11.72 19.40
CA HIS A 358 10.63 -11.61 20.09
C HIS A 358 11.54 -10.53 19.46
N PHE A 359 11.66 -10.53 18.12
CA PHE A 359 12.42 -9.52 17.40
C PHE A 359 11.83 -8.11 17.57
N MET A 360 10.50 -7.99 17.55
CA MET A 360 9.78 -6.73 17.82
C MET A 360 10.10 -6.18 19.20
N TYR A 361 9.93 -6.96 20.27
CA TYR A 361 10.27 -6.53 21.64
C TYR A 361 11.72 -6.05 21.72
N LYS A 362 12.65 -6.84 21.18
CA LYS A 362 14.08 -6.49 21.17
C LYS A 362 14.33 -5.15 20.46
N LYS A 363 13.70 -4.92 19.30
CA LYS A 363 13.87 -3.68 18.53
C LYS A 363 13.25 -2.48 19.22
N LEU A 364 12.09 -2.63 19.83
CA LEU A 364 11.42 -1.57 20.58
C LEU A 364 12.24 -1.18 21.82
N ILE A 365 12.75 -2.16 22.58
CA ILE A 365 13.65 -1.89 23.70
C ILE A 365 14.89 -1.14 23.22
N VAL A 366 15.58 -1.61 22.18
CA VAL A 366 16.78 -0.92 21.64
C VAL A 366 16.48 0.54 21.25
N GLN A 367 15.28 0.82 20.77
CA GLN A 367 14.86 2.18 20.41
C GLN A 367 14.74 3.13 21.61
N ASP A 368 14.52 2.62 22.83
CA ASP A 368 14.39 3.46 24.04
C ASP A 368 15.67 4.25 24.39
N LYS A 369 16.79 3.96 23.72
CA LYS A 369 18.04 4.74 23.81
C LYS A 369 18.00 6.07 23.07
N ASP A 370 17.04 6.24 22.17
CA ASP A 370 16.92 7.45 21.38
C ASP A 370 16.38 8.60 22.24
N GLU A 371 17.26 9.24 23.00
CA GLU A 371 16.94 10.38 23.88
C GLU A 371 16.53 11.64 23.09
N SER A 372 16.66 11.63 21.75
CA SER A 372 16.19 12.73 20.91
C SER A 372 14.66 12.82 20.84
N LYS A 373 13.96 11.76 21.28
CA LYS A 373 12.50 11.68 21.31
C LYS A 373 12.02 11.76 22.75
N ASP A 374 11.50 12.93 23.14
CA ASP A 374 10.76 13.08 24.40
C ASP A 374 9.40 12.37 24.29
N ASP A 375 9.39 11.08 24.58
CA ASP A 375 8.23 10.21 24.45
C ASP A 375 8.31 9.02 25.41
N VAL A 376 7.18 8.36 25.62
CA VAL A 376 7.10 7.15 26.45
C VAL A 376 8.02 6.06 25.90
N LYS A 377 8.79 5.41 26.78
CA LYS A 377 9.68 4.29 26.43
C LYS A 377 8.91 2.97 26.48
N PHE A 378 9.19 2.08 25.54
CA PHE A 378 8.55 0.76 25.53
C PHE A 378 8.92 -0.05 26.78
N SER A 379 10.18 0.00 27.22
CA SER A 379 10.66 -0.69 28.41
C SER A 379 9.91 -0.27 29.69
N GLU A 380 9.52 0.99 29.80
CA GLU A 380 8.77 1.51 30.96
C GLU A 380 7.35 0.92 30.96
N VAL A 381 6.66 0.99 29.82
CA VAL A 381 5.32 0.40 29.65
C VAL A 381 5.34 -1.11 29.88
N LEU A 382 6.40 -1.79 29.44
CA LEU A 382 6.57 -3.23 29.65
C LEU A 382 6.62 -3.59 31.14
N ILE A 383 7.35 -2.83 31.96
CA ILE A 383 7.44 -3.05 33.42
C ILE A 383 6.11 -2.72 34.11
N GLU A 384 5.48 -1.62 33.71
CA GLU A 384 4.19 -1.22 34.26
C GLU A 384 3.10 -2.26 33.99
N THR A 385 3.20 -2.95 32.86
CA THR A 385 2.15 -3.86 32.37
C THR A 385 2.37 -5.31 32.81
N VAL A 386 3.60 -5.82 32.71
CA VAL A 386 3.90 -7.24 32.96
C VAL A 386 4.14 -7.48 34.45
N PRO A 387 3.36 -8.38 35.10
CA PRO A 387 3.56 -8.68 36.51
C PRO A 387 4.97 -9.22 36.79
N GLN A 388 5.58 -8.83 37.91
CA GLN A 388 6.98 -9.16 38.18
C GLN A 388 7.30 -10.66 38.16
N MET A 389 6.37 -11.48 38.65
CA MET A 389 6.51 -12.94 38.67
C MET A 389 6.64 -13.56 37.26
N VAL A 390 6.11 -12.89 36.24
CA VAL A 390 6.10 -13.37 34.85
C VAL A 390 7.50 -13.31 34.24
N PHE A 391 8.33 -12.31 34.59
CA PHE A 391 9.70 -12.24 34.09
C PHE A 391 10.52 -13.47 34.46
N LYS A 392 10.26 -14.10 35.61
CA LYS A 392 10.96 -15.34 36.00
C LYS A 392 10.63 -16.49 35.05
N SER A 393 9.36 -16.60 34.64
CA SER A 393 8.93 -17.63 33.68
C SER A 393 9.61 -17.51 32.32
N TRP A 394 9.98 -16.29 31.89
CA TRP A 394 10.67 -16.08 30.62
C TRP A 394 12.08 -16.69 30.58
N MET A 395 12.70 -16.97 31.73
CA MET A 395 14.02 -17.61 31.80
C MET A 395 13.98 -19.06 31.30
N GLU A 396 12.82 -19.72 31.35
CA GLU A 396 12.62 -21.08 30.86
C GLU A 396 12.55 -21.15 29.31
N CYS A 397 12.44 -19.99 28.66
CA CYS A 397 12.46 -19.85 27.21
C CYS A 397 13.76 -19.17 26.77
N ASN A 398 14.53 -19.78 25.84
CA ASN A 398 15.77 -19.19 25.33
C ASN A 398 15.56 -17.75 24.81
N ARG A 399 14.51 -17.51 24.02
CA ARG A 399 14.17 -16.18 23.49
C ARG A 399 13.79 -15.20 24.62
N GLY A 400 13.03 -15.66 25.62
CA GLY A 400 12.70 -14.88 26.80
C GLY A 400 13.93 -14.47 27.59
N ALA A 401 14.83 -15.40 27.88
CA ALA A 401 16.10 -15.15 28.56
C ALA A 401 16.97 -14.13 27.79
N PHE A 402 17.09 -14.25 26.47
CA PHE A 402 17.81 -13.26 25.65
C PHE A 402 17.17 -11.87 25.68
N LEU A 403 15.84 -11.79 25.77
CA LEU A 403 15.14 -10.51 25.91
C LEU A 403 15.46 -9.87 27.26
N LEU A 404 15.40 -10.62 28.37
CA LEU A 404 15.79 -10.15 29.70
C LEU A 404 17.24 -9.65 29.75
N VAL A 405 18.16 -10.40 29.13
CA VAL A 405 19.57 -9.95 29.00
C VAL A 405 19.66 -8.66 28.19
N SER A 406 18.87 -8.53 27.13
CA SER A 406 18.80 -7.29 26.34
C SER A 406 18.28 -6.13 27.19
N CYS A 407 17.30 -6.35 28.06
CA CYS A 407 16.84 -5.36 29.03
C CYS A 407 17.94 -4.92 30.00
N LEU A 408 18.69 -5.88 30.57
CA LEU A 408 19.75 -5.62 31.55
C LEU A 408 20.97 -4.90 30.94
N LYS A 409 21.36 -5.25 29.71
CA LYS A 409 22.55 -4.69 29.03
C LYS A 409 22.42 -3.21 28.69
N GLN A 410 21.20 -2.70 28.60
CA GLN A 410 20.94 -1.34 28.17
C GLN A 410 20.88 -0.36 29.35
N GLU A 411 21.20 -0.81 30.57
CA GLU A 411 21.21 -0.01 31.80
C GLU A 411 19.92 0.77 32.05
N TYR A 412 18.76 0.28 31.59
CA TYR A 412 17.47 0.89 31.95
C TYR A 412 17.34 0.78 33.46
N ARG A 413 17.63 1.88 34.19
CA ARG A 413 17.79 1.86 35.65
C ARG A 413 16.60 1.20 36.34
N LEU A 414 15.38 1.50 35.89
CA LEU A 414 14.16 0.93 36.43
C LEU A 414 14.02 -0.58 36.14
N LEU A 415 14.13 -1.00 34.87
CA LEU A 415 14.03 -2.41 34.50
C LEU A 415 15.13 -3.26 35.14
N SER A 416 16.35 -2.73 35.17
CA SER A 416 17.52 -3.41 35.71
C SER A 416 17.45 -3.52 37.23
N GLN A 417 16.95 -2.49 37.92
CA GLN A 417 16.68 -2.58 39.36
C GLN A 417 15.58 -3.60 39.65
N GLU A 418 14.50 -3.61 38.87
CA GLU A 418 13.38 -4.51 39.11
C GLU A 418 13.72 -5.98 38.82
N LEU A 419 14.46 -6.24 37.75
CA LEU A 419 14.96 -7.59 37.43
C LEU A 419 16.03 -8.09 38.43
N ARG A 420 16.81 -7.19 39.05
CA ARG A 420 17.84 -7.56 40.05
C ARG A 420 17.31 -7.81 41.46
N LYS A 421 16.09 -7.36 41.79
CA LYS A 421 15.44 -7.61 43.09
C LYS A 421 14.93 -9.06 43.23
N ASN A 422 14.95 -9.82 42.15
CA ASN A 422 14.27 -11.10 41.97
C ASN A 422 15.23 -12.19 41.55
#